data_AF-A0A0C9PL75-F1
#
_entry.id   AF-A0A0C9PL75-F1
#
_cell.length_a   1.000
_cell.length_b   1.000
_cell.length_c   1.000
_cell.angle_alpha   90.00
_cell.angle_beta   90.00
_cell.angle_gamma   90.00
#
_symmetry.space_group_name_H-M   'P 1'
#
loop_
_entity.id
_entity.type
_entity.pdbx_description
1 polymer ?
#
loop_
_entity_poly.entity_id
_entity_poly.type
_entity_poly.pdbx_seq_one_letter_code
_entity_poly.pdbx_strand_id
1 'polypeptide(L)'
;MLPNVRNVEDKQNAVKWLRFLKTSAKSLQELNLRNEFMDHLVKSVQAGVMSPPFDTPPPNSSLTSMISLLPVVDLDAEDPSSCRGSRRTSAIMQRSPDAGAFLAAQPIPDVGAFCYVAVLTKKNN
;
A
#
# COMPACT_ATOMS: atom_id res chain seq x y z
N MET A 1 4.71 -20.98 -6.85
CA MET A 1 3.71 -21.57 -5.94
C MET A 1 3.67 -20.73 -4.68
N LEU A 2 2.51 -20.24 -4.23
CA LEU A 2 2.37 -19.48 -2.99
C LEU A 2 2.61 -20.44 -1.80
N PRO A 3 3.76 -20.37 -1.10
CA PRO A 3 4.18 -21.43 -0.19
C PRO A 3 3.36 -21.45 1.11
N ASN A 4 2.76 -20.32 1.48
CA ASN A 4 2.11 -20.11 2.78
C ASN A 4 0.62 -20.47 2.80
N VAL A 5 -0.03 -20.52 1.62
CA VAL A 5 -1.45 -20.84 1.51
C VAL A 5 -1.59 -22.35 1.39
N ARG A 6 -2.21 -23.00 2.38
CA ARG A 6 -2.31 -24.48 2.40
C ARG A 6 -3.38 -25.01 1.47
N ASN A 7 -4.51 -24.30 1.36
CA ASN A 7 -5.64 -24.68 0.52
C ASN A 7 -5.34 -24.44 -0.98
N VAL A 8 -5.73 -25.40 -1.82
CA VAL A 8 -5.56 -25.34 -3.28
C VAL A 8 -6.54 -24.34 -3.90
N GLU A 9 -7.75 -24.22 -3.37
CA GLU A 9 -8.76 -23.29 -3.86
C GLU A 9 -8.34 -21.84 -3.62
N ASP A 10 -7.91 -21.53 -2.40
CA ASP A 10 -7.32 -20.25 -2.00
C ASP A 10 -6.14 -19.84 -2.91
N LYS A 11 -5.26 -20.80 -3.24
CA LYS A 11 -4.16 -20.57 -4.19
C LYS A 11 -4.68 -20.20 -5.57
N GLN A 12 -5.73 -20.88 -6.05
CA GLN A 12 -6.33 -20.57 -7.34
C GLN A 12 -7.00 -19.20 -7.33
N ASN A 13 -7.72 -18.85 -6.27
CA ASN A 13 -8.37 -17.55 -6.13
C ASN A 13 -7.34 -16.42 -6.04
N ALA A 14 -6.25 -16.59 -5.28
CA ALA A 14 -5.14 -15.64 -5.26
C ALA A 14 -4.52 -15.41 -6.66
N VAL A 15 -4.36 -16.47 -7.46
CA VAL A 15 -3.84 -16.34 -8.84
C VAL A 15 -4.84 -15.62 -9.75
N LYS A 16 -6.15 -15.88 -9.61
CA LYS A 16 -7.20 -15.16 -10.35
C LYS A 16 -7.19 -13.67 -10.01
N TRP A 17 -7.12 -13.33 -8.72
CA TRP A 17 -6.99 -11.95 -8.24
C TRP A 17 -5.72 -11.29 -8.75
N LEU A 18 -4.57 -11.97 -8.70
CA LEU A 18 -3.31 -11.43 -9.23
C LEU A 18 -3.41 -11.14 -10.74
N ARG A 19 -4.06 -12.02 -11.50
CA ARG A 19 -4.28 -11.80 -12.94
C ARG A 19 -5.18 -10.60 -13.19
N PHE A 20 -6.29 -10.51 -12.45
CA PHE A 20 -7.22 -9.39 -12.52
C PHE A 20 -6.52 -8.06 -12.19
N LEU A 21 -5.83 -7.98 -11.05
CA LEU A 21 -5.11 -6.77 -10.61
C LEU A 21 -4.00 -6.34 -11.58
N LYS A 22 -3.38 -7.28 -12.31
CA LYS A 22 -2.40 -6.91 -13.36
C LYS A 22 -3.04 -6.23 -14.56
N THR A 23 -4.28 -6.57 -14.88
CA THR A 23 -5.02 -6.01 -16.02
C THR A 23 -5.86 -4.79 -15.67
N SER A 24 -6.15 -4.59 -14.38
CA SER A 24 -6.97 -3.50 -13.86
C SER A 24 -6.08 -2.34 -13.42
N ALA A 25 -5.96 -1.29 -14.26
CA ALA A 25 -5.27 -0.03 -13.95
C ALA A 25 -5.29 0.92 -15.18
N LYS A 26 -6.46 1.44 -15.55
CA LYS A 26 -6.59 2.37 -16.70
C LYS A 26 -6.50 3.84 -16.29
N SER A 27 -6.68 4.15 -15.01
CA SER A 27 -6.62 5.51 -14.46
C SER A 27 -5.72 5.59 -13.21
N LEU A 28 -5.32 6.80 -12.83
CA LEU A 28 -4.52 7.05 -11.61
C LEU A 28 -5.23 6.54 -10.34
N GLN A 29 -6.55 6.72 -10.27
CA GLN A 29 -7.36 6.23 -9.15
C GLN A 29 -7.37 4.70 -9.10
N GLU A 30 -7.52 4.03 -10.24
CA GLU A 30 -7.45 2.57 -10.30
C GLU A 30 -6.04 2.04 -9.98
N LEU A 31 -4.98 2.78 -10.33
CA LEU A 31 -3.61 2.42 -9.96
C LEU A 31 -3.40 2.43 -8.44
N ASN A 32 -3.91 3.44 -7.74
CA ASN A 32 -3.86 3.49 -6.27
C ASN A 32 -4.64 2.34 -5.65
N LEU A 33 -5.88 2.10 -6.11
CA LEU A 33 -6.69 0.98 -5.62
C LEU A 33 -6.04 -0.37 -5.89
N ARG A 34 -5.48 -0.56 -7.09
CA ARG A 34 -4.72 -1.77 -7.42
C ARG A 34 -3.61 -1.99 -6.38
N ASN A 35 -2.88 -0.96 -5.99
CA ASN A 35 -1.82 -1.08 -5.00
C ASN A 35 -2.37 -1.47 -3.62
N GLU A 36 -3.50 -0.90 -3.19
CA GLU A 36 -4.15 -1.28 -1.93
C GLU A 36 -4.63 -2.73 -1.94
N PHE A 37 -5.30 -3.17 -3.01
CA PHE A 37 -5.69 -4.56 -3.19
C PHE A 37 -4.48 -5.51 -3.23
N MET A 38 -3.39 -5.11 -3.88
CA MET A 38 -2.16 -5.89 -3.92
C MET A 38 -1.52 -6.02 -2.52
N ASP A 39 -1.47 -4.95 -1.74
CA ASP A 39 -0.96 -4.97 -0.36
C ASP A 39 -1.82 -5.88 0.53
N HIS A 40 -3.15 -5.76 0.42
CA HIS A 40 -4.08 -6.59 1.19
C HIS A 40 -3.98 -8.08 0.80
N LEU A 41 -3.81 -8.38 -0.49
CA LEU A 41 -3.60 -9.75 -0.99
C LEU A 41 -2.30 -10.35 -0.46
N VAL A 42 -1.21 -9.57 -0.46
CA VAL A 42 0.09 -10.02 0.07
C VAL A 42 -0.01 -10.32 1.56
N LYS A 43 -0.67 -9.46 2.34
CA LYS A 43 -0.92 -9.69 3.78
C LYS A 43 -1.70 -10.97 4.03
N SER A 44 -2.77 -11.21 3.26
CA SER A 44 -3.58 -12.43 3.36
C SER A 44 -2.76 -13.69 3.03
N VAL A 45 -1.96 -13.66 1.96
CA VAL A 45 -1.06 -14.76 1.60
C VAL A 45 -0.02 -15.02 2.68
N GLN A 46 0.55 -13.97 3.30
CA GLN A 46 1.54 -14.11 4.37
C GLN A 46 0.95 -14.69 5.64
N ALA A 47 -0.28 -14.30 6.00
CA ALA A 47 -1.01 -14.88 7.13
C ALA A 47 -1.36 -16.36 6.90
N GLY A 48 -1.35 -16.82 5.64
CA GLY A 48 -1.67 -18.20 5.26
C GLY A 48 -3.17 -18.51 5.27
N VAL A 49 -4.01 -17.50 5.55
CA VAL A 49 -5.47 -17.56 5.55
C VAL A 49 -5.98 -16.51 4.58
N MET A 50 -6.71 -16.94 3.55
CA MET A 50 -7.39 -16.03 2.65
C MET A 50 -8.65 -15.51 3.34
N SER A 51 -8.77 -14.19 3.41
CA SER A 51 -9.95 -13.51 3.93
C SER A 51 -10.68 -12.81 2.79
N PRO A 52 -11.97 -12.46 2.97
CA PRO A 52 -12.70 -11.63 2.01
C PRO A 52 -11.91 -10.37 1.65
N PRO A 53 -11.84 -9.98 0.36
CA PRO A 53 -12.58 -10.53 -0.78
C PRO A 53 -11.84 -11.64 -1.56
N PHE A 54 -10.69 -12.11 -1.06
CA PHE A 54 -9.81 -13.00 -1.82
C PHE A 54 -10.14 -14.49 -1.66
N ASP A 55 -11.04 -14.82 -0.74
CA ASP A 55 -11.64 -16.14 -0.55
C ASP A 55 -12.52 -16.56 -1.73
N THR A 56 -13.03 -15.58 -2.48
CA THR A 56 -13.84 -15.78 -3.70
C THR A 56 -13.12 -15.28 -4.95
N PRO A 57 -13.48 -15.77 -6.16
CA PRO A 57 -12.90 -15.27 -7.40
C PRO A 57 -13.25 -13.78 -7.62
N PRO A 58 -12.36 -13.01 -8.28
CA PRO A 58 -12.61 -11.60 -8.53
C PRO A 58 -13.88 -11.40 -9.38
N PRO A 59 -14.73 -10.42 -9.05
CA PRO A 59 -15.88 -10.09 -9.87
C PRO A 59 -15.45 -9.52 -11.23
N ASN A 60 -16.30 -9.69 -12.26
CA ASN A 60 -16.10 -9.08 -13.59
C ASN A 60 -16.48 -7.58 -13.63
N SER A 61 -16.18 -6.83 -12.57
CA SER A 61 -16.46 -5.39 -12.47
C SER A 61 -15.16 -4.58 -12.33
N SER A 62 -15.26 -3.25 -12.35
CA SER A 62 -14.09 -2.37 -12.18
C SER A 62 -13.58 -2.37 -10.74
N LEU A 63 -12.29 -2.04 -10.58
CA LEU A 63 -11.67 -1.91 -9.25
C LEU A 63 -12.39 -0.88 -8.36
N THR A 64 -12.87 0.21 -8.95
CA THR A 64 -13.59 1.28 -8.26
C THR A 64 -14.90 0.80 -7.63
N SER A 65 -15.60 -0.15 -8.27
CA SER A 65 -16.83 -0.72 -7.70
C SER A 65 -16.56 -1.66 -6.51
N MET A 66 -15.31 -2.02 -6.27
CA MET A 66 -14.90 -2.96 -5.22
C MET A 66 -14.27 -2.27 -4.01
N ILE A 67 -14.21 -0.94 -3.98
CA ILE A 67 -13.59 -0.17 -2.88
C ILE A 67 -14.13 -0.62 -1.51
N SER A 68 -15.43 -0.89 -1.42
CA SER A 68 -16.09 -1.35 -0.18
C SER A 68 -15.65 -2.72 0.32
N LEU A 69 -14.95 -3.50 -0.51
CA LEU A 69 -14.41 -4.82 -0.15
C LEU A 69 -13.03 -4.73 0.51
N LEU A 70 -12.35 -3.59 0.39
CA LEU A 70 -11.16 -3.35 1.20
C LEU A 70 -11.61 -3.05 2.62
N PRO A 71 -10.86 -3.51 3.64
CA PRO A 71 -11.11 -3.05 5.00
C PRO A 71 -11.08 -1.52 4.95
N VAL A 72 -12.14 -0.89 5.45
CA VAL A 72 -12.16 0.55 5.69
C VAL A 72 -10.95 0.81 6.56
N VAL A 73 -9.90 1.35 5.96
CA VAL A 73 -8.88 2.02 6.73
C VAL A 73 -9.67 3.19 7.30
N ASP A 74 -10.04 3.13 8.57
CA ASP A 74 -10.71 4.24 9.26
C ASP A 74 -9.83 5.48 9.04
N LEU A 75 -10.20 6.27 8.04
CA LEU A 75 -9.67 7.61 7.81
C LEU A 75 -10.46 8.63 8.65
N ASP A 76 -11.59 8.22 9.25
CA ASP A 76 -12.53 9.08 9.96
C ASP A 76 -12.55 8.87 11.49
N ALA A 77 -11.63 8.07 12.04
CA ALA A 77 -11.30 8.10 13.47
C ALA A 77 -10.06 8.98 13.76
N GLU A 78 -9.71 9.86 12.84
CA GLU A 78 -8.63 10.82 13.00
C GLU A 78 -9.16 12.03 13.78
N ASP A 79 -9.05 11.94 15.11
CA ASP A 79 -8.63 13.11 15.90
C ASP A 79 -7.54 13.83 15.10
N PRO A 80 -7.64 15.16 14.85
CA PRO A 80 -6.64 15.92 14.08
C PRO A 80 -5.21 15.83 14.65
N SER A 81 -5.02 15.16 15.80
CA SER A 81 -3.74 14.84 16.40
C SER A 81 -3.13 13.48 16.01
N SER A 82 -3.77 12.61 15.22
CA SER A 82 -3.33 11.21 15.09
C SER A 82 -3.04 10.72 13.66
N CYS A 83 -2.20 11.42 12.90
CA CYS A 83 -1.54 10.82 11.73
C CYS A 83 -0.60 9.66 12.15
N ARG A 84 -1.19 8.48 12.38
CA ARG A 84 -0.55 7.21 12.72
C ARG A 84 -1.27 6.05 12.03
N GLY A 85 -1.65 6.22 10.75
CA GLY A 85 -1.47 5.12 9.81
C GLY A 85 -0.02 4.65 9.98
N SER A 86 0.17 3.39 10.40
CA SER A 86 1.46 2.77 10.73
C SER A 86 2.62 3.53 10.08
N ARG A 87 3.33 4.37 10.88
CA ARG A 87 4.38 5.27 10.39
C ARG A 87 5.53 4.42 9.84
N ARG A 88 5.35 3.85 8.65
CA ARG A 88 6.44 3.61 7.72
C ARG A 88 6.81 4.99 7.21
N THR A 89 7.49 5.74 8.08
CA THR A 89 8.28 6.90 7.67
C THR A 89 9.10 6.47 6.47
N SER A 90 9.13 7.30 5.43
CA SER A 90 9.92 7.01 4.25
C SER A 90 11.36 6.69 4.68
N ALA A 91 12.05 5.81 3.95
CA ALA A 91 13.42 5.40 4.31
C ALA A 91 14.36 6.61 4.48
N ILE A 92 14.08 7.73 3.80
CA ILE A 92 14.80 9.00 3.94
C ILE A 92 14.51 9.70 5.28
N MET A 93 13.26 9.72 5.77
CA MET A 93 12.95 10.25 7.10
C MET A 93 13.61 9.41 8.21
N GLN A 94 13.65 8.08 8.06
CA GLN A 94 14.31 7.20 9.03
C GLN A 94 15.82 7.38 9.10
N ARG A 95 16.45 7.70 7.97
CA ARG A 95 17.91 7.85 7.85
C ARG A 95 18.38 9.29 8.03
N SER A 96 17.45 10.23 8.11
CA SER A 96 17.79 11.63 8.36
C SER A 96 18.37 11.80 9.78
N PRO A 97 19.33 12.72 9.96
CA PRO A 97 19.98 12.93 11.24
C PRO A 97 19.02 13.49 12.32
N ASP A 98 17.90 14.07 11.90
CA ASP A 98 16.89 14.72 12.74
C ASP A 98 15.56 13.93 12.80
N ALA A 99 15.61 12.63 12.49
CA ALA A 99 14.44 11.73 12.50
C ALA A 99 13.25 12.21 11.62
N GLY A 100 13.54 13.04 10.62
CA GLY A 100 12.61 13.50 9.60
C GLY A 100 11.95 14.82 9.95
N ALA A 101 12.39 15.51 11.01
CA ALA A 101 11.82 16.77 11.47
C ALA A 101 11.87 17.85 10.37
N PHE A 102 12.99 18.01 9.69
CA PHE A 102 13.15 18.93 8.57
C PHE A 102 12.16 18.61 7.45
N LEU A 103 12.07 17.35 7.03
CA LEU A 103 11.16 16.91 5.96
C LEU A 103 9.69 17.10 6.33
N ALA A 104 9.34 16.94 7.61
CA ALA A 104 7.98 17.15 8.11
C ALA A 104 7.59 18.63 8.19
N ALA A 105 8.56 19.52 8.39
CA ALA A 105 8.34 20.97 8.43
C ALA A 105 8.26 21.63 7.05
N GLN A 106 8.43 20.86 5.97
CA GLN A 106 8.42 21.41 4.62
C GLN A 106 6.99 21.78 4.18
N PRO A 107 6.80 22.95 3.56
CA PRO A 107 5.51 23.32 3.03
C PRO A 107 5.09 22.37 1.91
N ILE A 108 3.81 22.01 1.87
CA ILE A 108 3.23 21.24 0.78
C ILE A 108 2.98 22.23 -0.38
N PRO A 109 3.55 22.01 -1.58
CA PRO A 109 3.35 22.93 -2.70
C PRO A 109 1.92 22.83 -3.21
N ASP A 110 1.25 23.97 -3.35
CA ASP A 110 -0.09 24.06 -3.94
C ASP A 110 -0.09 23.68 -5.42
N VAL A 111 1.01 24.00 -6.15
CA VAL A 111 1.26 23.61 -7.54
C VAL A 111 2.75 23.36 -7.75
N GLY A 112 3.13 22.22 -8.36
CA GLY A 112 4.51 21.87 -8.69
C GLY A 112 5.09 20.75 -7.81
N ALA A 113 6.42 20.66 -7.71
CA ALA A 113 7.12 19.66 -6.91
C ALA A 113 8.40 20.24 -6.28
N PHE A 114 8.67 19.90 -5.02
CA PHE A 114 9.97 20.12 -4.39
C PHE A 114 10.84 18.86 -4.51
N CYS A 115 12.09 19.04 -4.92
CA CYS A 115 13.07 17.96 -5.04
C CYS A 115 14.17 18.15 -4.00
N TYR A 116 14.35 17.17 -3.11
CA TYR A 116 15.40 17.17 -2.09
C TYR A 116 16.53 16.22 -2.49
N VAL A 117 17.78 16.67 -2.30
CA VAL A 117 18.99 15.86 -2.50
C VAL A 117 19.73 15.75 -1.19
N ALA A 118 19.93 14.52 -0.71
CA ALA A 118 20.74 14.24 0.46
C ALA A 118 22.14 13.80 0.01
N VAL A 119 23.18 14.54 0.42
CA VAL A 119 24.57 14.20 0.13
C VAL A 119 25.21 13.63 1.40
N LEU A 120 25.68 12.39 1.31
CA LEU A 120 26.38 11.70 2.40
C LEU A 120 27.86 11.64 2.07
N THR A 121 28.71 12.26 2.89
CA THR A 121 30.16 12.15 2.77
C THR A 121 30.70 11.21 3.84
N LYS A 122 31.45 10.19 3.43
CA LYS A 122 32.14 9.29 4.35
C LYS A 122 33.42 9.99 4.82
N LYS A 123 33.54 10.24 6.12
CA LYS A 123 34.81 10.70 6.71
C LYS A 123 35.80 9.53 6.65
N ASN A 124 36.86 9.65 5.84
CA ASN A 124 37.99 8.75 5.93
C ASN A 124 38.73 9.06 7.24
N ASN A 125 38.83 8.06 8.12
CA ASN A 125 39.80 8.06 9.22
C ASN A 125 41.17 7.71 8.66
#